data_AF-A0A914Z445-F1
#
_entry.id   AF-A0A914Z445-F1
#
_cell.length_a   1.000
_cell.length_b   1.000
_cell.length_c   1.000
_cell.angle_alpha   90.00
_cell.angle_beta   90.00
_cell.angle_gamma   90.00
#
_symmetry.space_group_name_H-M   'P 1'
#
loop_
_entity.id
_entity.type
_entity.pdbx_description
1 polymer ?
#
loop_
_entity_poly.entity_id
_entity_poly.type
_entity_poly.pdbx_seq_one_letter_code
_entity_poly.pdbx_strand_id
1 'polypeptide(L)'
;MIGGGGGDIPVPPVTTTPAPCAFIAGNAPLFVATGTTFLDNLYGTMPPVGNCQKCAAGAQNYYKPAATPVPHITDPLEAIGSLNMANCPNLCVCTAANQCYTRATDDTVITFWPYCAGATCATYGYLSGMGGATGLTSTTGGPPFLSDNQVDLNTFEPKPVTDPSYPNIARVGCNGCPVAMC
;
A
#
# COMPACT_ATOMS: atom_id res chain seq x y z
N MET A 1 -48.53 -42.17 26.86
CA MET A 1 -48.15 -41.14 25.88
C MET A 1 -46.70 -40.77 26.15
N ILE A 2 -45.75 -41.26 25.34
CA ILE A 2 -44.32 -41.00 25.52
C ILE A 2 -43.96 -39.92 24.49
N GLY A 3 -43.76 -38.69 24.97
CA GLY A 3 -43.35 -37.56 24.15
C GLY A 3 -41.85 -37.58 23.92
N GLY A 4 -41.43 -37.84 22.69
CA GLY A 4 -40.04 -37.73 22.27
C GLY A 4 -39.71 -36.27 21.92
N GLY A 5 -38.95 -35.61 22.79
CA GLY A 5 -38.33 -34.32 22.50
C GLY A 5 -37.06 -34.52 21.69
N GLY A 6 -37.14 -34.30 20.38
CA GLY A 6 -35.97 -34.18 19.51
C GLY A 6 -35.26 -32.87 19.82
N GLY A 7 -34.13 -32.96 20.52
CA GLY A 7 -33.23 -31.82 20.69
C GLY A 7 -32.43 -31.61 19.42
N ASP A 8 -32.72 -30.52 18.72
CA ASP A 8 -31.90 -30.07 17.59
C ASP A 8 -30.50 -29.72 18.11
N ILE A 9 -29.52 -30.51 17.70
CA ILE A 9 -28.11 -30.25 18.01
C ILE A 9 -27.68 -29.01 17.21
N PRO A 10 -27.15 -27.95 17.85
CA PRO A 10 -26.65 -26.79 17.13
C PRO A 10 -25.48 -27.21 16.24
N VAL A 11 -25.64 -27.07 14.93
CA VAL A 11 -24.54 -27.25 13.98
C VAL A 11 -23.59 -26.06 14.14
N PRO A 12 -22.29 -26.29 14.40
CA PRO A 12 -21.34 -25.20 14.51
C PRO A 12 -21.21 -24.45 13.17
N PRO A 13 -21.05 -23.11 13.19
CA PRO A 13 -20.92 -22.33 11.97
C PRO A 13 -19.69 -22.78 11.18
N VAL A 14 -19.91 -23.19 9.93
CA VAL A 14 -18.84 -23.53 8.99
C VAL A 14 -18.13 -22.23 8.62
N THR A 15 -16.88 -22.10 9.07
CA THR A 15 -16.00 -21.00 8.67
C THR A 15 -15.41 -21.36 7.31
N THR A 16 -16.02 -20.87 6.23
CA THR A 16 -15.43 -20.98 4.90
C THR A 16 -14.24 -20.03 4.82
N THR A 17 -13.02 -20.57 4.89
CA THR A 17 -11.82 -19.81 4.57
C THR A 17 -11.89 -19.44 3.09
N PRO A 18 -11.91 -18.14 2.72
CA PRO A 18 -11.89 -17.74 1.33
C PRO A 18 -10.67 -18.35 0.63
N ALA A 19 -10.84 -18.83 -0.60
CA ALA A 19 -9.72 -19.31 -1.39
C ALA A 19 -8.70 -18.18 -1.57
N PRO A 20 -7.39 -18.44 -1.37
CA PRO A 20 -6.35 -17.44 -1.57
C PRO A 20 -6.38 -17.00 -3.03
N CYS A 21 -6.33 -15.70 -3.26
CA CYS A 21 -6.55 -15.22 -4.60
C CYS A 21 -5.38 -15.49 -5.56
N ALA A 22 -5.69 -15.72 -6.83
CA ALA A 22 -4.69 -15.90 -7.86
C ALA A 22 -3.92 -14.59 -8.07
N PHE A 23 -2.61 -14.63 -7.79
CA PHE A 23 -1.68 -13.57 -8.16
C PHE A 23 -1.82 -13.22 -9.65
N ILE A 24 -2.04 -11.94 -9.97
CA ILE A 24 -2.10 -11.48 -11.36
C ILE A 24 -0.66 -11.19 -11.81
N ALA A 25 -0.06 -12.12 -12.54
CA ALA A 25 1.30 -12.01 -13.04
C ALA A 25 1.54 -10.69 -13.80
N GLY A 26 2.73 -10.11 -13.63
CA GLY A 26 3.14 -8.87 -14.30
C GLY A 26 2.51 -7.59 -13.73
N ASN A 27 1.82 -7.66 -12.58
CA ASN A 27 1.19 -6.49 -11.95
C ASN A 27 1.65 -6.32 -10.50
N ALA A 28 1.77 -5.07 -10.07
CA ALA A 28 2.18 -4.73 -8.71
C ALA A 28 1.00 -4.85 -7.73
N PRO A 29 1.14 -5.63 -6.65
CA PRO A 29 0.10 -5.75 -5.63
C PRO A 29 0.13 -4.55 -4.68
N LEU A 30 -1.05 -4.11 -4.22
CA LEU A 30 -1.22 -3.26 -3.05
C LEU A 30 -2.57 -3.56 -2.37
N PHE A 31 -2.52 -3.91 -1.10
CA PHE A 31 -3.73 -3.97 -0.29
C PHE A 31 -4.13 -2.56 0.16
N VAL A 32 -5.37 -2.19 -0.13
CA VAL A 32 -5.93 -0.87 0.22
C VAL A 32 -7.03 -1.08 1.25
N ALA A 33 -6.79 -0.58 2.47
CA ALA A 33 -7.76 -0.71 3.56
C ALA A 33 -9.03 0.10 3.27
N THR A 34 -10.17 -0.40 3.76
CA THR A 34 -11.47 0.28 3.63
C THR A 34 -11.39 1.72 4.14
N GLY A 35 -11.97 2.66 3.37
CA GLY A 35 -11.95 4.09 3.70
C GLY A 35 -10.67 4.84 3.30
N THR A 36 -9.74 4.17 2.61
CA THR A 36 -8.57 4.82 2.00
C THR A 36 -8.95 5.34 0.62
N THR A 37 -8.83 6.65 0.42
CA THR A 37 -9.11 7.32 -0.85
C THR A 37 -7.85 8.03 -1.34
N PHE A 38 -7.33 7.62 -2.49
CA PHE A 38 -6.17 8.29 -3.10
C PHE A 38 -6.57 9.64 -3.69
N LEU A 39 -5.68 10.62 -3.54
CA LEU A 39 -5.77 11.87 -4.27
C LEU A 39 -5.22 11.67 -5.67
N ASP A 40 -5.91 12.26 -6.63
CA ASP A 40 -5.29 12.62 -7.91
C ASP A 40 -4.33 13.76 -7.64
N ASN A 41 -3.06 13.53 -7.89
CA ASN A 41 -2.01 14.50 -7.59
C ASN A 41 -1.11 14.70 -8.80
N LEU A 42 0.03 15.33 -8.56
CA LEU A 42 1.03 15.66 -9.56
C LEU A 42 1.48 14.47 -10.44
N TYR A 43 1.42 13.24 -9.93
CA TYR A 43 1.81 12.01 -10.66
C TYR A 43 0.60 11.25 -11.24
N GLY A 44 -0.60 11.82 -11.12
CA GLY A 44 -1.86 11.22 -11.54
C GLY A 44 -2.36 10.09 -10.62
N THR A 45 -3.43 9.45 -11.06
CA THR A 45 -4.02 8.27 -10.44
C THR A 45 -4.32 7.22 -11.50
N MET A 46 -3.91 5.98 -11.25
CA MET A 46 -4.27 4.85 -12.10
C MET A 46 -5.26 3.91 -11.39
N PRO A 47 -6.32 3.46 -12.09
CA PRO A 47 -7.21 2.46 -11.54
C PRO A 47 -6.52 1.09 -11.46
N PRO A 48 -6.95 0.20 -10.55
CA PRO A 48 -6.45 -1.17 -10.52
C PRO A 48 -6.88 -1.92 -11.79
N VAL A 49 -6.00 -2.75 -12.34
CA VAL A 49 -6.30 -3.65 -13.47
C VAL A 49 -7.17 -4.84 -13.04
N GLY A 50 -7.17 -5.13 -11.74
CA GLY A 50 -7.95 -6.20 -11.14
C GLY A 50 -7.93 -6.10 -9.62
N ASN A 51 -8.91 -6.73 -8.99
CA ASN A 51 -8.95 -6.95 -7.56
C ASN A 51 -9.19 -8.43 -7.29
N CYS A 52 -8.64 -8.91 -6.17
CA CYS A 52 -8.58 -10.32 -5.89
C CYS A 52 -9.53 -10.75 -4.77
N GLN A 53 -9.40 -10.11 -3.61
CA GLN A 53 -10.26 -10.34 -2.47
C GLN A 53 -10.66 -8.98 -1.91
N LYS A 54 -11.97 -8.84 -1.69
CA LYS A 54 -12.55 -7.77 -0.88
C LYS A 54 -13.05 -8.41 0.40
N CYS A 55 -12.64 -7.88 1.53
CA CYS A 55 -13.14 -8.24 2.86
C CYS A 55 -13.45 -6.96 3.62
N ALA A 56 -14.01 -7.07 4.83
CA ALA A 56 -14.34 -5.89 5.63
C ALA A 56 -13.13 -4.96 5.85
N ALA A 57 -11.93 -5.53 5.94
CA ALA A 57 -10.69 -4.79 6.14
C ALA A 57 -10.23 -3.98 4.91
N GLY A 58 -10.61 -4.38 3.69
CA GLY A 58 -10.15 -3.72 2.47
C GLY A 58 -10.13 -4.63 1.25
N ALA A 59 -9.32 -4.25 0.27
CA ALA A 59 -9.19 -4.98 -0.98
C ALA A 59 -7.73 -5.17 -1.41
N GLN A 60 -7.37 -6.38 -1.84
CA GLN A 60 -6.13 -6.62 -2.57
C GLN A 60 -6.32 -6.19 -4.02
N ASN A 61 -5.59 -5.14 -4.43
CA ASN A 61 -5.62 -4.58 -5.77
C ASN A 61 -4.31 -4.89 -6.51
N TYR A 62 -4.40 -4.93 -7.85
CA TYR A 62 -3.24 -5.07 -8.74
C TYR A 62 -3.21 -3.91 -9.71
N TYR A 63 -2.02 -3.38 -9.95
CA TYR A 63 -1.79 -2.21 -10.77
C TYR A 63 -0.79 -2.54 -11.87
N LYS A 64 -1.04 -1.99 -13.06
CA LYS A 64 -0.10 -2.06 -14.15
C LYS A 64 1.19 -1.36 -13.72
N PRO A 65 2.37 -1.95 -13.91
CA PRO A 65 3.63 -1.30 -13.55
C PRO A 65 3.89 -0.07 -14.43
N ALA A 66 4.52 0.93 -13.83
CA ALA A 66 5.16 2.05 -14.51
C ALA A 66 6.19 1.55 -15.53
N ALA A 67 6.35 2.29 -16.63
CA ALA A 67 7.33 1.93 -17.66
C ALA A 67 8.77 2.19 -17.18
N THR A 68 8.95 3.17 -16.30
CA THR A 68 10.26 3.57 -15.79
C THR A 68 10.38 3.30 -14.28
N PRO A 69 11.60 3.04 -13.78
CA PRO A 69 11.82 2.88 -12.35
C PRO A 69 11.93 4.23 -11.62
N VAL A 70 11.93 5.37 -12.32
CA VAL A 70 12.17 6.68 -11.71
C VAL A 70 10.87 7.46 -11.72
N PRO A 71 10.31 7.84 -10.56
CA PRO A 71 9.10 8.65 -10.53
C PRO A 71 9.38 10.01 -11.16
N HIS A 72 8.66 10.34 -12.23
CA HIS A 72 8.82 11.62 -12.92
C HIS A 72 7.48 12.33 -13.08
N ILE A 73 7.50 13.66 -12.86
CA ILE A 73 6.31 14.51 -12.92
C ILE A 73 5.65 14.53 -14.31
N THR A 74 6.43 14.29 -15.36
CA THR A 74 5.91 14.27 -16.74
C THR A 74 5.31 12.94 -17.14
N ASP A 75 5.27 11.96 -16.25
CA ASP A 75 4.67 10.65 -16.48
C ASP A 75 3.33 10.55 -15.72
N PRO A 76 2.34 11.39 -16.05
CA PRO A 76 1.04 11.34 -15.40
C PRO A 76 0.41 9.97 -15.69
N LEU A 77 -0.25 9.40 -14.68
CA LEU A 77 -0.97 8.10 -14.75
C LEU A 77 -0.10 6.86 -14.55
N GLU A 78 1.16 7.01 -14.15
CA GLU A 78 1.99 5.87 -13.71
C GLU A 78 1.91 5.63 -12.19
N ALA A 79 1.46 6.62 -11.41
CA ALA A 79 1.19 6.43 -9.99
C ALA A 79 -0.22 5.88 -9.71
N ILE A 80 -0.32 5.04 -8.68
CA ILE A 80 -1.62 4.60 -8.11
C ILE A 80 -2.39 5.79 -7.55
N GLY A 81 -1.65 6.76 -7.03
CA GLY A 81 -2.16 7.97 -6.42
C GLY A 81 -1.38 8.30 -5.15
N SER A 82 -1.87 9.29 -4.42
CA SER A 82 -1.14 9.80 -3.25
C SER A 82 -2.00 10.02 -2.03
N LEU A 83 -1.35 10.04 -0.87
CA LEU A 83 -1.98 10.30 0.43
C LEU A 83 -1.18 11.37 1.18
N ASN A 84 -1.88 12.36 1.73
CA ASN A 84 -1.35 13.42 2.57
C ASN A 84 -2.17 13.56 3.86
N MET A 85 -1.81 14.51 4.73
CA MET A 85 -2.50 14.74 6.00
C MET A 85 -4.00 15.06 5.80
N ALA A 86 -4.37 15.77 4.73
CA ALA A 86 -5.73 16.24 4.51
C ALA A 86 -6.72 15.10 4.21
N ASN A 87 -6.33 14.12 3.38
CA ASN A 87 -7.22 13.00 3.01
C ASN A 87 -6.97 11.72 3.81
N CYS A 88 -5.86 11.65 4.54
CA CYS A 88 -5.41 10.46 5.23
C CYS A 88 -4.60 10.83 6.48
N PRO A 89 -5.27 11.38 7.52
CA PRO A 89 -4.58 11.92 8.70
C PRO A 89 -3.89 10.83 9.51
N ASN A 90 -4.53 9.66 9.66
CA ASN A 90 -3.95 8.52 10.35
C ASN A 90 -3.34 7.50 9.35
N LEU A 91 -2.52 8.00 8.43
CA LEU A 91 -1.81 7.17 7.47
C LEU A 91 -0.98 6.11 8.20
N CYS A 92 -1.18 4.85 7.82
CA CYS A 92 -0.22 3.80 8.07
C CYS A 92 0.00 2.98 6.79
N VAL A 93 1.27 2.68 6.52
CA VAL A 93 1.69 1.79 5.45
C VAL A 93 2.50 0.65 6.04
N CYS A 94 2.38 -0.55 5.47
CA CYS A 94 3.17 -1.69 5.90
C CYS A 94 3.88 -2.34 4.72
N THR A 95 5.11 -2.76 4.94
CA THR A 95 5.93 -3.46 3.96
C THR A 95 5.55 -4.93 3.85
N ALA A 96 6.05 -5.61 2.82
CA ALA A 96 5.90 -7.06 2.68
C ALA A 96 6.52 -7.85 3.86
N ALA A 97 7.50 -7.26 4.56
CA ALA A 97 8.12 -7.82 5.76
C ALA A 97 7.30 -7.55 7.05
N ASN A 98 6.06 -7.06 6.93
CA ASN A 98 5.18 -6.70 8.05
C ASN A 98 5.70 -5.58 8.96
N GLN A 99 6.66 -4.77 8.49
CA GLN A 99 7.04 -3.55 9.19
C GLN A 99 6.08 -2.43 8.80
N CYS A 100 5.52 -1.75 9.79
CA CYS A 100 4.55 -0.68 9.57
C CYS A 100 5.13 0.68 9.92
N TYR A 101 4.65 1.71 9.23
CA TYR A 101 5.16 3.06 9.30
C TYR A 101 4.02 4.09 9.25
N THR A 102 4.21 5.19 9.96
CA THR A 102 3.35 6.38 9.91
C THR A 102 4.14 7.58 9.39
N ARG A 103 3.46 8.68 9.07
CA ARG A 103 4.15 9.93 8.72
C ARG A 103 5.06 10.38 9.87
N ALA A 104 6.24 10.86 9.51
CA ALA A 104 7.14 11.53 10.44
C ALA A 104 6.67 12.97 10.71
N THR A 105 6.10 13.63 9.69
CA THR A 105 5.60 15.00 9.74
C THR A 105 4.29 15.14 8.94
N ASP A 106 3.50 16.17 9.25
CA ASP A 106 2.24 16.46 8.56
C ASP A 106 2.45 16.82 7.07
N ASP A 107 3.64 17.34 6.74
CA ASP A 107 4.05 17.70 5.38
C ASP A 107 4.43 16.48 4.51
N THR A 108 4.54 15.29 5.11
CA THR A 108 4.88 14.08 4.37
C THR A 108 3.73 13.70 3.45
N VAL A 109 3.99 13.66 2.14
CA VAL A 109 3.13 13.08 1.11
C VAL A 109 3.77 11.77 0.62
N ILE A 110 2.97 10.72 0.53
CA ILE A 110 3.38 9.46 -0.09
C ILE A 110 2.63 9.25 -1.40
N THR A 111 3.38 8.97 -2.46
CA THR A 111 2.89 8.56 -3.77
C THR A 111 3.23 7.09 -3.99
N PHE A 112 2.27 6.30 -4.42
CA PHE A 112 2.44 4.85 -4.61
C PHE A 112 2.80 4.55 -6.07
N TRP A 113 4.01 4.05 -6.29
CA TRP A 113 4.59 3.79 -7.59
C TRP A 113 4.69 2.27 -7.84
N PRO A 114 3.87 1.69 -8.73
CA PRO A 114 3.95 0.27 -9.08
C PRO A 114 5.10 0.05 -10.08
N TYR A 115 6.02 -0.87 -9.81
CA TYR A 115 7.12 -1.17 -10.74
C TYR A 115 7.50 -2.65 -10.71
N CYS A 116 7.96 -3.17 -11.86
CA CYS A 116 8.48 -4.53 -11.97
C CYS A 116 9.97 -4.52 -12.31
N ALA A 117 10.78 -5.14 -11.46
CA ALA A 117 12.18 -5.44 -11.74
C ALA A 117 12.28 -6.89 -12.23
N GLY A 118 12.35 -7.07 -13.54
CA GLY A 118 12.25 -8.39 -14.16
C GLY A 118 10.86 -9.01 -13.94
N ALA A 119 10.80 -10.20 -13.36
CA ALA A 119 9.53 -10.90 -13.08
C ALA A 119 8.88 -10.50 -11.73
N THR A 120 9.56 -9.68 -10.92
CA THR A 120 9.10 -9.30 -9.58
C THR A 120 8.47 -7.92 -9.62
N CYS A 121 7.18 -7.83 -9.30
CA CYS A 121 6.42 -6.59 -9.27
C CYS A 121 6.06 -6.19 -7.83
N ALA A 122 6.26 -4.92 -7.50
CA ALA A 122 5.98 -4.38 -6.17
C ALA A 122 5.48 -2.94 -6.27
N THR A 123 4.85 -2.47 -5.20
CA THR A 123 4.47 -1.08 -5.04
C THR A 123 5.47 -0.39 -4.12
N TYR A 124 6.02 0.75 -4.55
CA TYR A 124 7.00 1.51 -3.80
C TYR A 124 6.41 2.85 -3.35
N GLY A 125 6.82 3.32 -2.16
CA GLY A 125 6.43 4.63 -1.66
C GLY A 125 7.44 5.71 -2.04
N TYR A 126 7.07 6.60 -2.94
CA TYR A 126 7.80 7.85 -3.16
C TYR A 126 7.36 8.90 -2.13
N LEU A 127 8.31 9.49 -1.43
CA LEU A 127 8.09 10.42 -0.33
C LEU A 127 8.45 11.82 -0.80
N SER A 128 7.54 12.77 -0.60
CA SER A 128 7.77 14.18 -0.91
C SER A 128 7.20 15.06 0.20
N GLY A 129 7.71 16.27 0.32
CA GLY A 129 7.32 17.25 1.34
C GLY A 129 8.41 18.28 1.57
N MET A 130 8.24 19.13 2.58
CA MET A 130 9.17 20.22 2.86
C MET A 130 10.02 19.90 4.10
N GLY A 131 11.35 19.91 3.92
CA GLY A 131 12.32 19.81 5.02
C GLY A 131 12.80 18.39 5.33
N GLY A 132 14.02 18.28 5.87
CA GLY A 132 14.75 17.00 5.97
C GLY A 132 14.24 15.98 6.98
N ALA A 133 13.17 16.28 7.71
CA ALA A 133 12.45 15.30 8.54
C ALA A 133 11.24 14.67 7.82
N THR A 134 10.96 15.08 6.57
CA THR A 134 9.85 14.55 5.77
C THR A 134 10.09 13.09 5.43
N GLY A 135 9.16 12.23 5.85
CA GLY A 135 9.30 10.80 5.63
C GLY A 135 8.37 9.94 6.47
N LEU A 136 8.76 8.68 6.65
CA LEU A 136 8.02 7.67 7.38
C LEU A 136 8.84 7.17 8.57
N THR A 137 8.19 7.08 9.73
CA THR A 137 8.77 6.54 10.96
C THR A 137 8.13 5.19 11.27
N SER A 138 8.95 4.20 11.63
CA SER A 138 8.45 2.85 11.95
C SER A 138 7.63 2.85 13.23
N THR A 139 6.48 2.16 13.21
CA THR A 139 5.67 1.85 14.40
C THR A 139 6.04 0.51 15.04
N THR A 140 6.89 -0.27 14.37
CA THR A 140 7.27 -1.64 14.75
C THR A 140 8.76 -1.79 15.08
N GLY A 141 9.49 -0.66 15.11
CA GLY A 141 10.95 -0.63 15.18
C GLY A 141 11.61 -0.71 13.80
N GLY A 142 12.83 -0.16 13.68
CA GLY A 142 13.57 -0.08 12.43
C GLY A 142 13.88 1.37 11.99
N PRO A 143 14.74 1.54 10.97
CA PRO A 143 15.12 2.86 10.48
C PRO A 143 13.95 3.58 9.79
N PRO A 144 13.91 4.93 9.81
CA PRO A 144 12.94 5.70 9.06
C PRO A 144 13.26 5.68 7.55
N PHE A 145 12.24 5.96 6.74
CA PHE A 145 12.44 6.32 5.34
C PHE A 145 12.32 7.83 5.22
N LEU A 146 13.32 8.50 4.64
CA LEU A 146 13.35 9.95 4.49
C LEU A 146 13.33 10.32 3.01
N SER A 147 12.56 11.35 2.67
CA SER A 147 12.47 11.86 1.29
C SER A 147 13.83 12.30 0.73
N ASP A 148 14.67 12.95 1.53
CA ASP A 148 16.03 13.38 1.12
C ASP A 148 16.92 12.20 0.68
N ASN A 149 16.67 10.99 1.18
CA ASN A 149 17.45 9.82 0.78
C ASN A 149 17.05 9.26 -0.60
N GLN A 150 15.92 9.72 -1.16
CA GLN A 150 15.35 9.26 -2.43
C GLN A 150 15.88 10.05 -3.64
N VAL A 151 16.69 11.09 -3.42
CA VAL A 151 17.26 11.93 -4.49
C VAL A 151 18.76 11.68 -4.59
N ASP A 152 19.30 11.62 -5.82
CA ASP A 152 20.74 11.65 -6.04
C ASP A 152 21.25 13.07 -5.82
N LEU A 153 22.13 13.27 -4.84
CA LEU A 153 22.63 14.60 -4.46
C LEU A 153 23.53 15.27 -5.52
N ASN A 154 23.99 14.52 -6.52
CA ASN A 154 24.80 15.07 -7.60
C ASN A 154 23.94 15.59 -8.76
N THR A 155 22.84 14.90 -9.06
CA THR A 155 21.97 15.23 -10.20
C THR A 155 20.68 15.94 -9.78
N PHE A 156 20.32 15.86 -8.50
CA PHE A 156 19.02 16.28 -7.95
C PHE A 156 17.82 15.54 -8.56
N GLU A 157 18.07 14.39 -9.20
CA GLU A 157 17.04 13.55 -9.77
C GLU A 157 16.61 12.46 -8.78
N PRO A 158 15.33 12.03 -8.78
CA PRO A 158 14.90 10.88 -8.02
C PRO A 158 15.70 9.64 -8.42
N LYS A 159 16.06 8.82 -7.43
CA LYS A 159 16.67 7.51 -7.65
C LYS A 159 15.63 6.53 -8.20
N PRO A 160 16.06 5.40 -8.78
CA PRO A 160 15.15 4.30 -9.09
C PRO A 160 14.39 3.83 -7.85
N VAL A 161 13.10 3.54 -7.94
CA VAL A 161 12.27 3.03 -6.83
C VAL A 161 12.74 1.68 -6.29
N THR A 162 13.62 0.99 -7.02
CA THR A 162 14.30 -0.24 -6.56
C THR A 162 15.43 0.04 -5.56
N ASP A 163 15.82 1.30 -5.36
CA ASP A 163 16.79 1.71 -4.34
C ASP A 163 16.20 1.48 -2.92
N PRO A 164 17.00 1.00 -1.95
CA PRO A 164 16.52 0.76 -0.58
C PRO A 164 16.01 2.01 0.15
N SER A 165 16.24 3.23 -0.37
CA SER A 165 15.61 4.46 0.16
C SER A 165 14.09 4.50 -0.05
N TYR A 166 13.53 3.64 -0.90
CA TYR A 166 12.10 3.54 -1.15
C TYR A 166 11.51 2.36 -0.38
N PRO A 167 10.49 2.60 0.47
CA PRO A 167 9.78 1.50 1.12
C PRO A 167 8.96 0.71 0.09
N ASN A 168 9.15 -0.61 0.06
CA ASN A 168 8.26 -1.52 -0.65
C ASN A 168 6.98 -1.72 0.17
N ILE A 169 5.87 -1.13 -0.30
CA ILE A 169 4.58 -1.10 0.40
C ILE A 169 3.69 -2.26 -0.08
N ALA A 170 3.30 -3.12 0.86
CA ALA A 170 2.33 -4.17 0.61
C ALA A 170 0.90 -3.77 1.00
N ARG A 171 0.75 -2.88 1.99
CA ARG A 171 -0.55 -2.48 2.54
C ARG A 171 -0.58 -1.01 2.91
N VAL A 172 -1.73 -0.37 2.74
CA VAL A 172 -1.98 1.03 3.13
C VAL A 172 -3.35 1.20 3.77
N GLY A 173 -3.43 2.07 4.78
CA GLY A 173 -4.68 2.47 5.42
C GLY A 173 -4.64 3.88 5.99
N CYS A 174 -5.80 4.54 6.06
CA CYS A 174 -5.96 5.88 6.63
C CYS A 174 -6.54 5.92 8.05
N ASN A 175 -6.83 4.76 8.63
CA ASN A 175 -7.45 4.61 9.95
C ASN A 175 -6.60 3.67 10.83
N GLY A 176 -5.28 3.82 10.76
CA GLY A 176 -4.32 2.93 11.40
C GLY A 176 -3.82 1.81 10.49
N CYS A 177 -2.92 0.98 11.04
CA CYS A 177 -2.22 -0.03 10.27
C CYS A 177 -3.14 -1.19 9.88
N PRO A 178 -3.23 -1.54 8.58
CA PRO A 178 -3.96 -2.73 8.16
C PRO A 178 -3.23 -3.99 8.64
N VAL A 179 -3.68 -4.52 9.78
CA VAL A 179 -3.13 -5.71 10.44
C VAL A 179 -3.59 -7.02 9.81
N ALA A 180 -4.67 -6.99 9.03
CA ALA A 180 -5.22 -8.16 8.35
C ALA A 180 -5.35 -7.88 6.84
N MET A 181 -4.82 -8.80 6.03
CA MET A 181 -5.23 -8.94 4.64
C MET A 181 -6.45 -9.86 4.57
N CYS A 182 -7.17 -9.78 3.46
CA CYS A 182 -7.98 -10.90 3.03
C CYS A 182 -7.02 -12.04 2.56
#